data_AF-A0A2G7FUX9-F1
#
_entry.id   AF-A0A2G7FUX9-F1
#
_cell.length_a   1.000
_cell.length_b   1.000
_cell.length_c   1.000
_cell.angle_alpha   90.00
_cell.angle_beta   90.00
_cell.angle_gamma   90.00
#
_symmetry.space_group_name_H-M   'P 1'
#
loop_
_entity.id
_entity.type
_entity.pdbx_description
1 polymer ?
#
loop_
_entity_poly.entity_id
_entity_poly.type
_entity_poly.pdbx_seq_one_letter_code
_entity_poly.pdbx_strand_id
1 'polypeptide(L)'
;MSFATIVNMFCFVCIPAWGEWSKNFAWGMWIFDAVLSVITALSLPFLLMAHAGETQLSSMTAVWLLPIHALWTVIVSYALWGIGLPLAMMVMVIYLQRLNLHRIPPKAVIVTVFLPPGPLSQGSFGILELGKAARTIFPQAHTLQPSSGDVFYTVGFLVALILWAFALVWLFFALASIVRCKSFPFNIGWWGFTFPLGVFVQL
;
A
#
# COMPACT_ATOMS: atom_id res chain seq x y z
N MET A 1 15.16 -2.48 0.57
CA MET A 1 14.41 -3.21 -0.48
C MET A 1 14.74 -2.71 -1.89
N SER A 2 14.57 -1.42 -2.21
CA SER A 2 14.88 -0.90 -3.56
C SER A 2 16.39 -0.84 -3.90
N PHE A 3 17.26 -0.76 -2.89
CA PHE A 3 18.71 -0.71 -3.09
C PHE A 3 19.31 -2.13 -3.26
N ALA A 4 18.82 -3.14 -2.53
CA ALA A 4 19.11 -4.56 -2.79
C ALA A 4 18.88 -4.99 -4.26
N THR A 5 17.84 -4.47 -4.92
CA THR A 5 17.60 -4.75 -6.34
C THR A 5 18.65 -4.15 -7.26
N ILE A 6 19.22 -2.99 -6.91
CA ILE A 6 20.32 -2.36 -7.67
C ILE A 6 21.62 -3.15 -7.48
N VAL A 7 21.91 -3.59 -6.25
CA VAL A 7 23.05 -4.46 -5.96
C VAL A 7 22.96 -5.78 -6.72
N ASN A 8 21.78 -6.40 -6.76
CA ASN A 8 21.55 -7.62 -7.55
C ASN A 8 21.72 -7.39 -9.05
N MET A 9 21.26 -6.26 -9.60
CA MET A 9 21.44 -5.94 -11.03
C MET A 9 22.90 -5.68 -11.37
N PHE A 10 23.64 -4.99 -10.49
CA PHE A 10 25.08 -4.79 -10.61
C PHE A 10 25.84 -6.13 -10.57
N CYS A 11 25.41 -7.08 -9.72
CA CYS A 11 25.96 -8.43 -9.71
C CYS A 11 25.76 -9.17 -11.04
N PHE A 12 24.57 -9.08 -11.66
CA PHE A 12 24.29 -9.82 -12.89
C PHE A 12 24.92 -9.21 -14.15
N VAL A 13 25.16 -7.90 -14.17
CA VAL A 13 25.68 -7.20 -15.35
C VAL A 13 27.18 -6.88 -15.25
N CYS A 14 27.65 -6.38 -14.11
CA CYS A 14 29.01 -5.86 -13.96
C CYS A 14 30.02 -6.94 -13.53
N ILE A 15 29.62 -7.97 -12.78
CA ILE A 15 30.53 -9.08 -12.42
C ILE A 15 31.01 -9.87 -13.64
N PRO A 16 30.15 -10.27 -14.61
CA PRO A 16 30.62 -10.96 -15.81
C PRO A 16 31.40 -10.05 -16.78
N ALA A 17 31.22 -8.72 -16.71
CA ALA A 17 31.89 -7.78 -17.61
C ALA A 17 33.23 -7.22 -17.07
N TRP A 18 33.34 -6.99 -15.75
CA TRP A 18 34.48 -6.30 -15.11
C TRP A 18 35.26 -7.18 -14.12
N GLY A 19 34.93 -8.47 -14.03
CA GLY A 19 35.74 -9.45 -13.29
C GLY A 19 35.62 -9.35 -11.76
N GLU A 20 36.58 -9.96 -11.07
CA GLU A 20 36.47 -10.36 -9.66
C GLU A 20 36.43 -9.17 -8.67
N TRP A 21 37.06 -8.04 -9.01
CA TRP A 21 37.02 -6.83 -8.17
C TRP A 21 35.59 -6.29 -7.99
N SER A 22 34.74 -6.43 -9.02
CA SER A 22 33.33 -6.02 -8.96
C SER A 22 32.49 -6.87 -8.01
N LYS A 23 32.91 -8.11 -7.71
CA LYS A 23 32.26 -8.97 -6.70
C LYS A 23 32.45 -8.40 -5.29
N ASN A 24 33.68 -7.99 -4.97
CA ASN A 24 34.01 -7.41 -3.66
C ASN A 24 33.29 -6.08 -3.46
N PHE A 25 33.16 -5.28 -4.52
CA PHE A 25 32.39 -4.04 -4.50
C PHE A 25 30.90 -4.29 -4.25
N ALA A 26 30.29 -5.26 -4.96
CA ALA A 26 28.88 -5.61 -4.76
C ALA A 26 28.60 -6.18 -3.36
N TRP A 27 29.53 -6.96 -2.81
CA TRP A 27 29.45 -7.46 -1.44
C TRP A 27 29.49 -6.32 -0.41
N GLY A 28 30.34 -5.30 -0.63
CA GLY A 28 30.35 -4.08 0.18
C GLY A 28 29.04 -3.30 0.12
N MET A 29 28.45 -3.15 -1.07
CA MET A 29 27.15 -2.49 -1.23
C MET A 29 26.01 -3.27 -0.54
N TRP A 30 26.07 -4.61 -0.57
CA TRP A 30 25.09 -5.46 0.10
C TRP A 30 25.17 -5.32 1.63
N ILE A 31 26.37 -5.32 2.19
CA ILE A 31 26.58 -5.08 3.63
C ILE A 31 26.03 -3.72 4.04
N PHE A 32 26.29 -2.68 3.24
CA PHE A 32 25.78 -1.35 3.52
C PHE A 32 24.24 -1.31 3.52
N ASP A 33 23.58 -1.95 2.55
CA ASP A 33 22.11 -2.05 2.52
C ASP A 33 21.56 -2.80 3.73
N ALA A 34 22.18 -3.92 4.10
CA ALA A 34 21.77 -4.72 5.24
C ALA A 34 21.90 -3.92 6.55
N VAL A 35 23.02 -3.22 6.74
CA VAL A 35 23.25 -2.36 7.91
C VAL A 35 22.26 -1.21 7.93
N LEU A 36 22.01 -0.52 6.81
CA LEU A 36 21.03 0.56 6.76
C LEU A 36 19.60 0.06 7.02
N SER A 37 19.27 -1.14 6.55
CA SER A 37 17.97 -1.78 6.80
C SER A 37 17.79 -2.16 8.27
N VAL A 38 18.83 -2.67 8.93
CA VAL A 38 18.81 -2.95 10.37
C VAL A 38 18.75 -1.65 11.17
N ILE A 39 19.53 -0.64 10.79
CA ILE A 39 19.49 0.68 11.43
C ILE A 39 18.09 1.26 11.31
N THR A 40 17.47 1.32 10.14
CA THR A 40 16.10 1.86 9.98
C THR A 40 15.05 1.04 10.73
N ALA A 41 15.15 -0.28 10.70
CA ALA A 41 14.25 -1.17 11.44
C ALA A 41 14.37 -1.01 12.97
N LEU A 42 15.56 -0.71 13.49
CA LEU A 42 15.81 -0.52 14.92
C LEU A 42 15.67 0.95 15.36
N SER A 43 15.94 1.91 14.48
CA SER A 43 15.85 3.34 14.77
C SER A 43 14.41 3.83 14.78
N LEU A 44 13.47 3.24 14.06
CA LEU A 44 12.05 3.60 14.23
C LEU A 44 11.56 3.29 15.66
N PRO A 45 11.70 2.05 16.18
CA PRO A 45 11.36 1.74 17.57
C PRO A 45 12.21 2.51 18.58
N PHE A 46 13.51 2.67 18.33
CA PHE A 46 14.41 3.38 19.23
C PHE A 46 14.15 4.88 19.27
N LEU A 47 13.81 5.53 18.15
CA LEU A 47 13.43 6.95 18.12
C LEU A 47 12.04 7.16 18.74
N LEU A 48 11.13 6.19 18.64
CA LEU A 48 9.87 6.20 19.38
C LEU A 48 10.08 6.02 20.89
N MET A 49 11.10 5.26 21.31
CA MET A 49 11.52 5.13 22.71
C MET A 49 12.34 6.34 23.20
N ALA A 50 13.15 6.97 22.33
CA ALA A 50 14.08 8.05 22.67
C ALA A 50 13.46 9.46 22.56
N HIS A 51 12.45 9.66 21.69
CA HIS A 51 11.58 10.83 21.71
C HIS A 51 10.40 10.62 22.69
N ALA A 52 10.70 10.10 23.89
CA ALA A 52 9.89 10.31 25.08
C ALA A 52 10.05 11.78 25.54
N GLY A 53 9.68 12.72 24.67
CA GLY A 53 9.32 14.06 25.08
C GLY A 53 7.96 13.98 25.74
N GLU A 54 7.96 13.90 27.07
CA GLU A 54 6.79 13.99 27.96
C GLU A 54 5.62 13.03 27.71
N THR A 55 5.86 11.84 27.17
CA THR A 55 4.91 10.73 27.31
C THR A 55 5.20 10.00 28.62
N GLN A 56 4.69 10.57 29.73
CA GLN A 56 4.77 10.04 31.10
C GLN A 56 4.40 8.54 31.14
N LEU A 57 5.44 7.69 31.19
CA LEU A 57 5.42 6.21 31.19
C LEU A 57 4.62 5.59 32.36
N SER A 58 4.22 6.38 33.36
CA SER A 58 3.38 5.94 34.48
C SER A 58 1.93 5.60 34.07
N SER A 59 1.52 5.95 32.84
CA SER A 59 0.16 5.75 32.32
C SER A 59 -0.03 4.53 31.40
N MET A 60 0.96 3.66 31.22
CA MET A 60 0.76 2.35 30.57
C MET A 60 0.13 1.33 31.54
N THR A 61 -1.01 1.70 32.08
CA THR A 61 -1.94 0.80 32.76
C THR A 61 -3.05 0.41 31.76
N ALA A 62 -4.02 -0.42 32.18
CA ALA A 62 -5.18 -0.88 31.38
C ALA A 62 -6.03 0.24 30.74
N VAL A 63 -5.64 1.51 30.87
CA VAL A 63 -6.15 2.70 30.19
C VAL A 63 -6.03 2.59 28.66
N TRP A 64 -5.00 1.94 28.11
CA TRP A 64 -4.91 1.68 26.66
C TRP A 64 -5.95 0.68 26.14
N LEU A 65 -6.54 -0.13 27.03
CA LEU A 65 -7.71 -0.96 26.73
C LEU A 65 -9.03 -0.18 26.85
N LEU A 66 -9.00 1.10 27.25
CA LEU A 66 -10.23 1.87 27.33
C LEU A 66 -10.78 2.13 25.92
N PRO A 67 -12.08 1.91 25.70
CA PRO A 67 -12.73 2.05 24.39
C PRO A 67 -12.59 3.45 23.78
N ILE A 68 -12.24 4.47 24.59
CA ILE A 68 -12.02 5.84 24.14
C ILE A 68 -10.80 5.98 23.21
N HIS A 69 -9.70 5.24 23.43
CA HIS A 69 -8.51 5.34 22.56
C HIS A 69 -8.76 4.63 21.24
N ALA A 70 -9.39 3.47 21.28
CA ALA A 70 -9.83 2.73 20.10
C ALA A 70 -10.79 3.56 19.22
N LEU A 71 -11.69 4.34 19.85
CA LEU A 71 -12.59 5.26 19.15
C LEU A 71 -11.81 6.33 18.38
N TRP A 72 -10.84 7.00 19.00
CA TRP A 72 -10.01 7.99 18.33
C TRP A 72 -9.20 7.40 17.18
N THR A 73 -8.66 6.19 17.34
CA THR A 73 -7.96 5.49 16.25
C THR A 73 -8.87 5.27 15.06
N VAL A 74 -10.10 4.77 15.27
CA VAL A 74 -11.08 4.58 14.19
C VAL A 74 -11.43 5.89 13.51
N ILE A 75 -11.67 6.97 14.27
CA ILE A 75 -12.00 8.29 13.71
C ILE A 75 -10.86 8.82 12.85
N VAL A 76 -9.61 8.74 13.34
CA VAL A 76 -8.43 9.17 12.58
C VAL A 76 -8.24 8.32 11.32
N SER A 77 -8.49 7.01 11.39
CA SER A 77 -8.42 6.14 10.22
C SER A 77 -9.49 6.47 9.16
N TYR A 78 -10.72 6.81 9.56
CA TYR A 78 -11.74 7.30 8.63
C TYR A 78 -11.32 8.62 7.97
N ALA A 79 -10.72 9.54 8.73
CA ALA A 79 -10.23 10.81 8.18
C ALA A 79 -9.08 10.60 7.19
N LEU A 80 -8.10 9.75 7.52
CA LEU A 80 -6.99 9.41 6.63
C LEU A 80 -7.46 8.72 5.35
N TRP A 81 -8.42 7.78 5.47
CA TRP A 81 -9.04 7.13 4.32
C TRP A 81 -9.76 8.16 3.43
N GLY A 82 -10.51 9.08 4.03
CA GLY A 82 -11.24 10.14 3.34
C GLY A 82 -10.35 11.18 2.64
N ILE A 83 -9.10 11.36 3.08
CA ILE A 83 -8.11 12.20 2.39
C ILE A 83 -7.38 11.41 1.30
N GLY A 84 -6.99 10.17 1.61
CA GLY A 84 -6.18 9.32 0.73
C GLY A 84 -6.92 8.88 -0.54
N LEU A 85 -8.19 8.48 -0.41
CA LEU A 85 -8.96 7.98 -1.56
C LEU A 85 -9.21 9.07 -2.63
N PRO A 86 -9.67 10.30 -2.30
CA PRO A 86 -9.82 11.35 -3.30
C PRO A 86 -8.50 11.77 -3.94
N LEU A 87 -7.40 11.80 -3.18
CA LEU A 87 -6.06 12.09 -3.72
C LEU A 87 -5.65 11.05 -4.76
N ALA A 88 -5.89 9.76 -4.47
CA ALA A 88 -5.67 8.68 -5.42
C ALA A 88 -6.57 8.83 -6.67
N MET A 89 -7.83 9.24 -6.51
CA MET A 89 -8.74 9.48 -7.64
C MET A 89 -8.24 10.62 -8.55
N MET A 90 -7.67 11.69 -8.00
CA MET A 90 -7.10 12.77 -8.82
C MET A 90 -5.93 12.28 -9.68
N VAL A 91 -5.02 11.50 -9.10
CA VAL A 91 -3.89 10.90 -9.84
C VAL A 91 -4.41 9.95 -10.93
N MET A 92 -5.47 9.20 -10.65
CA MET A 92 -6.11 8.30 -11.62
C MET A 92 -6.70 9.04 -12.82
N VAL A 93 -7.37 10.18 -12.59
CA VAL A 93 -7.92 11.00 -13.68
C VAL A 93 -6.79 11.53 -14.57
N ILE A 94 -5.70 12.01 -13.97
CA ILE A 94 -4.51 12.46 -14.72
C ILE A 94 -3.90 11.30 -15.51
N TYR A 95 -3.85 10.10 -14.91
CA TYR A 95 -3.36 8.90 -15.59
C TYR A 95 -4.23 8.51 -16.79
N LEU A 96 -5.56 8.54 -16.63
CA LEU A 96 -6.51 8.26 -17.71
C LEU A 96 -6.40 9.30 -18.84
N GLN A 97 -6.27 10.58 -18.49
CA GLN A 97 -6.02 11.66 -19.44
C GLN A 97 -4.71 11.44 -20.21
N ARG A 98 -3.62 11.07 -19.51
CA ARG A 98 -2.33 10.75 -20.14
C ARG A 98 -2.46 9.57 -21.10
N LEU A 99 -3.20 8.53 -20.72
CA LEU A 99 -3.42 7.35 -21.55
C LEU A 99 -4.20 7.68 -22.83
N ASN A 100 -5.19 8.57 -22.73
CA ASN A 100 -5.97 9.06 -23.87
C ASN A 100 -5.16 9.94 -24.83
N LEU A 101 -4.23 10.77 -24.31
CA LEU A 101 -3.49 11.74 -25.12
C LEU A 101 -2.16 11.20 -25.69
N HIS A 102 -1.42 10.36 -24.97
CA HIS A 102 -0.05 9.97 -25.33
C HIS A 102 0.12 8.54 -25.87
N ARG A 103 -0.99 7.87 -26.22
CA ARG A 103 -1.07 6.45 -26.67
C ARG A 103 -0.55 5.45 -25.62
N ILE A 104 -0.90 4.18 -25.82
CA ILE A 104 -0.61 3.07 -24.89
C ILE A 104 0.90 3.05 -24.57
N PRO A 105 1.30 3.05 -23.28
CA PRO A 105 2.70 3.14 -22.89
C PRO A 105 3.54 2.02 -23.53
N PRO A 106 4.81 2.31 -23.90
CA PRO A 106 5.70 1.32 -24.51
C PRO A 106 5.84 0.08 -23.63
N LYS A 107 6.11 -1.07 -24.25
CA LYS A 107 6.05 -2.42 -23.64
C LYS A 107 6.76 -2.56 -22.29
N ALA A 108 7.80 -1.75 -22.02
CA ALA A 108 8.55 -1.73 -20.77
C ALA A 108 7.73 -1.28 -19.54
N VAL A 109 6.68 -0.48 -19.72
CA VAL A 109 5.86 0.11 -18.63
C VAL A 109 4.41 -0.36 -18.62
N ILE A 110 4.07 -1.42 -19.38
CA ILE A 110 2.70 -1.97 -19.40
C ILE A 110 2.21 -2.40 -18.01
N VAL A 111 3.11 -2.86 -17.14
CA VAL A 111 2.70 -3.24 -15.78
C VAL A 111 2.30 -2.03 -14.91
N THR A 112 2.67 -0.80 -15.31
CA THR A 112 2.18 0.41 -14.63
C THR A 112 0.68 0.62 -14.82
N VAL A 113 0.04 -0.06 -15.79
CA VAL A 113 -1.42 -0.06 -15.97
C VAL A 113 -2.12 -0.83 -14.85
N PHE A 114 -1.39 -1.66 -14.08
CA PHE A 114 -1.88 -2.32 -12.87
C PHE A 114 -1.67 -1.50 -11.59
N LEU A 115 -0.91 -0.41 -11.64
CA LEU A 115 -0.74 0.50 -10.50
C LEU A 115 -2.07 1.17 -10.09
N PRO A 116 -2.90 1.65 -11.05
CA PRO A 116 -4.27 2.14 -10.85
C PRO A 116 -5.25 1.27 -10.02
N PRO A 117 -5.44 -0.03 -10.29
CA PRO A 117 -6.33 -0.87 -9.49
C PRO A 117 -5.88 -1.10 -8.04
N GLY A 118 -4.59 -0.90 -7.72
CA GLY A 118 -4.04 -1.03 -6.37
C GLY A 118 -4.73 -0.14 -5.31
N PRO A 119 -4.65 1.21 -5.41
CA PRO A 119 -5.26 2.11 -4.44
C PRO A 119 -6.79 2.00 -4.38
N LEU A 120 -7.44 1.64 -5.48
CA LEU A 120 -8.88 1.39 -5.49
C LEU A 120 -9.26 0.17 -4.66
N SER A 121 -8.58 -0.95 -4.90
CA SER A 121 -8.85 -2.20 -4.18
C SER A 121 -8.46 -2.07 -2.70
N GLN A 122 -7.35 -1.37 -2.39
CA GLN A 122 -6.96 -1.07 -1.02
C GLN A 122 -7.94 -0.14 -0.32
N GLY A 123 -8.48 0.85 -1.04
CA GLY A 123 -9.54 1.71 -0.55
C GLY A 123 -10.79 0.92 -0.17
N SER A 124 -11.21 -0.05 -0.99
CA SER A 124 -12.32 -0.96 -0.69
C SER A 124 -12.08 -1.82 0.55
N PHE A 125 -10.92 -2.47 0.64
CA PHE A 125 -10.58 -3.28 1.82
C PHE A 125 -10.51 -2.44 3.09
N GLY A 126 -9.89 -1.25 3.00
CA GLY A 126 -9.76 -0.32 4.13
C GLY A 126 -11.11 0.12 4.71
N ILE A 127 -12.09 0.47 3.86
CA ILE A 127 -13.40 0.91 4.36
C ILE A 127 -14.21 -0.26 4.96
N LEU A 128 -14.03 -1.48 4.46
CA LEU A 128 -14.68 -2.68 5.00
C LEU A 128 -14.13 -3.03 6.39
N GLU A 129 -12.81 -2.99 6.57
CA GLU A 129 -12.17 -3.22 7.87
C GLU A 129 -12.51 -2.12 8.88
N LEU A 130 -12.58 -0.85 8.44
CA LEU A 130 -13.05 0.24 9.29
C LEU A 130 -14.52 0.09 9.68
N GLY A 131 -15.36 -0.47 8.81
CA GLY A 131 -16.74 -0.85 9.13
C GLY A 131 -16.82 -1.95 10.19
N LYS A 132 -15.99 -2.99 10.08
CA LYS A 132 -15.90 -4.08 11.08
C LYS A 132 -15.42 -3.54 12.44
N ALA A 133 -14.40 -2.69 12.44
CA ALA A 133 -13.89 -2.04 13.64
C ALA A 133 -14.92 -1.09 14.28
N ALA A 134 -15.68 -0.34 13.48
CA ALA A 134 -16.76 0.51 13.98
C ALA A 134 -17.87 -0.31 14.67
N ARG A 135 -18.19 -1.51 14.14
CA ARG A 135 -19.18 -2.41 14.71
C ARG A 135 -18.81 -2.91 16.11
N THR A 136 -17.52 -3.10 16.40
CA THR A 136 -17.06 -3.57 17.72
C THR A 136 -16.80 -2.42 18.69
N ILE A 137 -16.29 -1.28 18.22
CA ILE A 137 -15.82 -0.18 19.07
C ILE A 137 -16.95 0.79 19.43
N PHE A 138 -17.90 1.09 18.53
CA PHE A 138 -18.96 2.06 18.81
C PHE A 138 -19.93 1.63 19.92
N PRO A 139 -20.34 0.34 20.04
CA PRO A 139 -21.14 -0.10 21.17
C PRO A 139 -20.41 0.00 22.52
N GLN A 140 -19.08 -0.12 22.52
CA GLN A 140 -18.25 -0.09 23.74
C GLN A 140 -17.94 1.35 24.20
N ALA A 141 -17.92 2.31 23.28
CA ALA A 141 -17.58 3.69 23.57
C ALA A 141 -18.78 4.55 24.04
N HIS A 142 -20.02 4.04 23.97
CA HIS A 142 -21.27 4.74 24.32
C HIS A 142 -21.48 6.12 23.65
N THR A 143 -20.71 6.47 22.63
CA THR A 143 -20.73 7.79 21.96
C THR A 143 -21.83 7.93 20.92
N LEU A 144 -22.30 6.82 20.33
CA LEU A 144 -23.32 6.79 19.28
C LEU A 144 -24.38 5.73 19.60
N GLN A 145 -25.51 5.77 18.88
CA GLN A 145 -26.57 4.78 19.05
C GLN A 145 -26.04 3.35 18.81
N PRO A 146 -26.58 2.32 19.50
CA PRO A 146 -26.09 0.94 19.38
C PRO A 146 -26.13 0.40 17.94
N SER A 147 -27.07 0.89 17.12
CA SER A 147 -27.23 0.54 15.70
C SER A 147 -26.24 1.25 14.76
N SER A 148 -25.53 2.28 15.23
CA SER A 148 -24.61 3.05 14.37
C SER A 148 -23.46 2.20 13.83
N GLY A 149 -22.98 1.20 14.59
CA GLY A 149 -21.94 0.28 14.11
C GLY A 149 -22.37 -0.54 12.88
N ASP A 150 -23.62 -1.03 12.87
CA ASP A 150 -24.17 -1.79 11.74
C ASP A 150 -24.38 -0.90 10.51
N VAL A 151 -24.78 0.37 10.72
CA VAL A 151 -24.94 1.35 9.63
C VAL A 151 -23.58 1.66 8.98
N PHE A 152 -22.53 1.91 9.77
CA PHE A 152 -21.20 2.16 9.24
C PHE A 152 -20.62 0.95 8.49
N TYR A 153 -20.87 -0.27 8.99
CA TYR A 153 -20.50 -1.49 8.27
C TYR A 153 -21.26 -1.63 6.94
N THR A 154 -22.57 -1.41 6.94
CA THR A 154 -23.42 -1.54 5.74
C THR A 154 -23.05 -0.50 4.68
N VAL A 155 -22.88 0.75 5.09
CA VAL A 155 -22.43 1.83 4.21
C VAL A 155 -21.00 1.56 3.72
N GLY A 156 -20.11 1.13 4.61
CA GLY A 156 -18.74 0.76 4.26
C GLY A 156 -18.68 -0.37 3.23
N PHE A 157 -19.53 -1.39 3.37
CA PHE A 157 -19.66 -2.48 2.40
C PHE A 157 -20.15 -1.98 1.03
N LEU A 158 -21.17 -1.11 1.00
CA LEU A 158 -21.66 -0.51 -0.25
C LEU A 158 -20.57 0.30 -0.96
N VAL A 159 -19.83 1.13 -0.20
CA VAL A 159 -18.69 1.90 -0.74
C VAL A 159 -17.58 0.98 -1.24
N ALA A 160 -17.26 -0.07 -0.47
CA ALA A 160 -16.26 -1.05 -0.86
C ALA A 160 -16.63 -1.74 -2.18
N LEU A 161 -17.90 -2.12 -2.35
CA LEU A 161 -18.43 -2.76 -3.55
C LEU A 161 -18.38 -1.83 -4.77
N ILE A 162 -18.72 -0.54 -4.60
CA ILE A 162 -18.61 0.46 -5.68
C ILE A 162 -17.16 0.63 -6.12
N LEU A 163 -16.24 0.79 -5.18
CA LEU A 163 -14.81 0.96 -5.47
C LEU A 163 -14.19 -0.30 -6.10
N TRP A 164 -14.65 -1.48 -5.66
CA TRP A 164 -14.21 -2.76 -6.22
C TRP A 164 -14.74 -2.96 -7.64
N ALA A 165 -16.01 -2.62 -7.90
CA ALA A 165 -16.59 -2.65 -9.24
C ALA A 165 -15.88 -1.67 -10.19
N PHE A 166 -15.47 -0.50 -9.70
CA PHE A 166 -14.67 0.44 -10.48
C PHE A 166 -13.26 -0.11 -10.78
N ALA A 167 -12.65 -0.84 -9.84
CA ALA A 167 -11.37 -1.51 -10.07
C ALA A 167 -11.44 -2.62 -11.15
N LEU A 168 -12.58 -3.31 -11.31
CA LEU A 168 -12.78 -4.30 -12.40
C LEU A 168 -12.60 -3.68 -13.79
N VAL A 169 -13.11 -2.46 -14.01
CA VAL A 169 -12.98 -1.77 -15.30
C VAL A 169 -11.52 -1.54 -15.64
N TRP A 170 -10.71 -1.16 -14.65
CA TRP A 170 -9.28 -0.97 -14.82
C TRP A 170 -8.53 -2.27 -15.04
N LEU A 171 -8.92 -3.34 -14.34
CA LEU A 171 -8.37 -4.68 -14.55
C LEU A 171 -8.65 -5.17 -15.98
N PHE A 172 -9.84 -4.90 -16.52
CA PHE A 172 -10.17 -5.19 -17.92
C PHE A 172 -9.28 -4.42 -18.89
N PHE A 173 -9.08 -3.11 -18.69
CA PHE A 173 -8.17 -2.31 -19.54
C PHE A 173 -6.72 -2.81 -19.46
N ALA A 174 -6.27 -3.21 -18.27
CA ALA A 174 -4.93 -3.71 -18.05
C ALA A 174 -4.71 -5.06 -18.75
N LEU A 175 -5.70 -5.98 -18.68
CA LEU A 175 -5.69 -7.24 -19.43
C LEU A 175 -5.75 -7.03 -20.95
N ALA A 176 -6.62 -6.15 -21.44
CA ALA A 176 -6.73 -5.83 -22.86
C ALA A 176 -5.41 -5.27 -23.43
N SER A 177 -4.70 -4.45 -22.64
CA SER A 177 -3.37 -3.93 -22.99
C SER A 177 -2.32 -5.06 -23.13
N ILE A 178 -2.36 -6.05 -22.25
CA ILE A 178 -1.46 -7.22 -22.28
C ILE A 178 -1.75 -8.10 -23.49
N VAL A 179 -3.02 -8.44 -23.75
CA VAL A 179 -3.42 -9.29 -24.89
C VAL A 179 -2.99 -8.66 -26.22
N ARG A 180 -3.03 -7.32 -26.30
CA ARG A 180 -2.59 -6.58 -27.50
C ARG A 180 -1.07 -6.57 -27.67
N CYS A 181 -0.30 -6.86 -26.63
CA CYS A 181 1.15 -7.03 -26.68
C CYS A 181 1.54 -8.50 -26.89
N LYS A 182 1.69 -8.90 -28.16
CA LYS A 182 2.10 -10.24 -28.61
C LYS A 182 3.42 -10.80 -28.03
N SER A 183 4.27 -9.96 -27.45
CA SER A 183 5.55 -10.36 -26.84
C SER A 183 5.79 -9.51 -25.61
N PHE A 184 5.81 -10.18 -24.46
CA PHE A 184 6.01 -9.61 -23.15
C PHE A 184 7.35 -10.09 -22.58
N PRO A 185 8.42 -9.29 -22.66
CA PRO A 185 9.70 -9.68 -22.08
C PRO A 185 9.57 -9.73 -20.55
N PHE A 186 10.09 -10.80 -19.94
CA PHE A 186 10.07 -10.95 -18.48
C PHE A 186 10.88 -9.81 -17.84
N ASN A 187 10.25 -9.01 -16.99
CA ASN A 187 10.87 -7.86 -16.35
C ASN A 187 10.43 -7.73 -14.89
N ILE A 188 11.15 -6.91 -14.12
CA ILE A 188 10.86 -6.63 -12.70
C ILE A 188 9.45 -6.04 -12.47
N GLY A 189 8.86 -5.44 -13.51
CA GLY A 189 7.49 -4.97 -13.48
C GLY A 189 6.47 -6.06 -13.18
N TRP A 190 6.76 -7.35 -13.42
CA TRP A 190 5.86 -8.46 -13.11
C TRP A 190 5.41 -8.52 -11.64
N TRP A 191 6.22 -8.01 -10.71
CA TRP A 191 5.81 -7.88 -9.31
C TRP A 191 4.64 -6.91 -9.10
N GLY A 192 4.41 -5.98 -10.03
CA GLY A 192 3.24 -5.11 -10.03
C GLY A 192 1.91 -5.84 -10.32
N PHE A 193 1.93 -7.13 -10.69
CA PHE A 193 0.72 -7.95 -10.76
C PHE A 193 0.29 -8.50 -9.40
N THR A 194 1.24 -8.82 -8.51
CA THR A 194 0.93 -9.56 -7.27
C THR A 194 0.17 -8.70 -6.26
N PHE A 195 0.52 -7.43 -6.16
CA PHE A 195 -0.09 -6.52 -5.18
C PHE A 195 -1.54 -6.15 -5.52
N PRO A 196 -1.87 -5.67 -6.74
CA PRO A 196 -3.25 -5.34 -7.09
C PRO A 196 -4.14 -6.59 -7.10
N LEU A 197 -3.67 -7.73 -7.62
CA LEU A 197 -4.43 -8.98 -7.61
C LEU A 197 -4.65 -9.51 -6.19
N GLY A 198 -3.64 -9.44 -5.32
CA GLY A 198 -3.75 -9.88 -3.92
C GLY A 198 -4.81 -9.08 -3.15
N VAL A 199 -4.83 -7.76 -3.36
CA VAL A 199 -5.85 -6.89 -2.73
C VAL A 199 -7.22 -7.05 -3.37
N PHE A 200 -7.28 -7.38 -4.66
CA PHE A 200 -8.54 -7.62 -5.36
C PHE A 200 -9.34 -8.82 -4.81
N VAL A 201 -8.63 -9.83 -4.29
CA VAL A 201 -9.22 -11.06 -3.72
C VAL A 201 -9.62 -10.89 -2.25
N GLN A 202 -9.28 -9.75 -1.62
CA GLN A 202 -9.50 -9.51 -0.19
C GLN A 202 -10.87 -8.89 0.17
N LEU A 203 -11.73 -8.64 -0.81
CA LEU A 203 -13.10 -8.15 -0.59
C LEU A 203 -14.05 -9.27 -0.11
#